data_AF-A0A2D6IVF5-F1
#
_entry.id   AF-A0A2D6IVF5-F1
#
_cell.length_a   1.000
_cell.length_b   1.000
_cell.length_c   1.000
_cell.angle_alpha   90.00
_cell.angle_beta   90.00
_cell.angle_gamma   90.00
#
_symmetry.space_group_name_H-M   'P 1'
#
loop_
_entity.id
_entity.type
_entity.pdbx_description
1 polymer ?
#
loop_
_entity_poly.entity_id
_entity_poly.type
_entity_poly.pdbx_seq_one_letter_code
_entity_poly.pdbx_strand_id
1 'polypeptide(L)'
;MKINPVPLFSLKSNRFTCPHCQQESDQVWLNVYAEPVNNPAGVPLRIEGEGLQQLAQNPQFPPDVREQKVAYWNKVNSGDVFLDRWAPVQTDLFVAGMELSVCRSCTGLAVWLGGKLVT
;
A
#
# COMPACT_ATOMS: atom_id res chain seq x y z
N MET A 1 6.82 -32.15 2.74
CA MET A 1 6.71 -30.79 2.16
C MET A 1 8.02 -30.08 2.45
N LYS A 2 8.87 -29.83 1.45
CA LYS A 2 10.15 -29.13 1.64
C LYS A 2 9.84 -27.63 1.73
N ILE A 3 10.08 -27.04 2.90
CA ILE A 3 10.00 -25.59 3.08
C ILE A 3 11.27 -25.04 2.42
N ASN A 4 11.13 -24.36 1.28
CA ASN A 4 12.25 -23.63 0.69
C ASN A 4 12.69 -22.54 1.68
N PRO A 5 13.99 -22.35 1.93
CA PRO A 5 14.46 -21.30 2.81
C PRO A 5 14.07 -19.94 2.22
N VAL A 6 13.20 -19.22 2.91
CA VAL A 6 12.94 -17.80 2.65
C VAL A 6 14.27 -17.06 2.87
N PRO A 7 14.73 -16.21 1.94
CA PRO A 7 15.93 -15.42 2.15
C PRO A 7 15.83 -14.68 3.48
N LEU A 8 16.92 -14.69 4.25
CA LEU A 8 16.95 -14.15 5.60
C LEU A 8 17.00 -12.61 5.51
N PHE A 9 15.86 -12.00 5.24
CA PHE A 9 15.72 -10.56 5.23
C PHE A 9 15.88 -10.05 6.66
N SER A 10 16.88 -9.20 6.88
CA SER A 10 17.20 -8.70 8.22
C SER A 10 16.68 -7.27 8.39
N LEU A 11 15.86 -7.06 9.42
CA LEU A 11 15.53 -5.72 9.93
C LEU A 11 16.78 -4.90 10.34
N LYS A 12 17.95 -5.54 10.44
CA LYS A 12 19.22 -4.91 10.81
C LYS A 12 19.97 -4.33 9.60
N SER A 13 19.44 -4.47 8.39
CA SER A 13 20.06 -3.98 7.16
C SER A 13 19.19 -2.92 6.49
N ASN A 14 19.83 -1.84 6.05
CA ASN A 14 19.20 -0.88 5.15
C ASN A 14 19.22 -1.34 3.69
N ARG A 15 19.87 -2.47 3.37
CA ARG A 15 19.85 -3.09 2.04
C ARG A 15 19.02 -4.37 2.02
N PHE A 16 18.27 -4.55 0.94
CA PHE A 16 17.43 -5.72 0.70
C PHE A 16 17.23 -5.97 -0.80
N THR A 17 16.82 -7.18 -1.16
CA THR A 17 16.30 -7.46 -2.51
C THR A 17 14.86 -7.00 -2.58
N CYS A 18 14.59 -5.97 -3.38
CA CYS A 18 13.26 -5.40 -3.49
C CYS A 18 12.30 -6.39 -4.18
N PRO A 19 11.14 -6.70 -3.59
CA PRO A 19 10.16 -7.62 -4.18
C PRO A 19 9.53 -7.09 -5.48
N HIS A 20 9.54 -5.77 -5.69
CA HIS A 20 8.95 -5.12 -6.87
C HIS A 20 9.89 -5.15 -8.08
N CYS A 21 11.16 -4.75 -7.91
CA CYS A 21 12.12 -4.65 -9.02
C CYS A 21 13.20 -5.72 -9.03
N GLN A 22 13.25 -6.59 -8.01
CA GLN A 22 14.23 -7.68 -7.86
C GLN A 22 15.69 -7.22 -7.79
N GLN A 23 15.93 -5.92 -7.62
CA GLN A 23 17.27 -5.36 -7.42
C GLN A 23 17.61 -5.28 -5.94
N GLU A 24 18.89 -5.47 -5.63
CA GLU A 24 19.41 -5.09 -4.32
C GLU A 24 19.45 -3.56 -4.23
N SER A 25 18.76 -3.00 -3.23
CA SER A 25 18.63 -1.55 -3.07
C SER A 25 18.65 -1.17 -1.59
N ASP A 26 18.93 0.09 -1.34
CA ASP A 26 18.70 0.70 -0.04
C ASP A 26 17.19 0.89 0.19
N GLN A 27 16.78 0.85 1.46
CA GLN A 27 15.39 1.06 1.87
C GLN A 27 15.24 2.19 2.89
N VAL A 28 14.07 2.81 2.89
CA VAL A 28 13.64 3.77 3.92
C VAL A 28 12.48 3.16 4.69
N TRP A 29 12.62 3.07 6.02
CA TRP A 29 11.57 2.56 6.89
C TRP A 29 10.51 3.63 7.16
N LEU A 30 9.25 3.20 7.18
CA LEU A 30 8.09 4.03 7.48
C LEU A 30 7.33 3.43 8.66
N ASN A 31 6.91 4.29 9.58
CA ASN A 31 5.96 3.91 10.61
C ASN A 31 4.58 3.73 10.01
N VAL A 32 3.84 2.72 10.51
CA VAL A 32 2.46 2.47 10.13
C VAL A 32 1.56 2.94 11.26
N TYR A 33 0.56 3.74 10.89
CA TYR A 33 -0.41 4.32 11.81
C TYR A 33 -1.81 3.83 11.47
N ALA A 34 -2.68 3.77 12.47
CA ALA A 34 -4.05 3.30 12.29
C ALA A 34 -5.06 4.38 12.70
N GLU A 35 -6.14 4.48 11.94
CA GLU A 35 -7.32 5.27 12.25
C GLU A 35 -8.55 4.40 12.04
N PRO A 36 -9.61 4.52 12.88
CA PRO A 36 -10.86 3.83 12.63
C PRO A 36 -11.43 4.15 11.24
N VAL A 37 -11.98 3.13 10.59
CA VAL A 37 -12.64 3.34 9.28
C VAL A 37 -13.88 4.20 9.48
N ASN A 38 -13.85 5.41 8.94
CA ASN A 38 -14.99 6.33 8.94
C ASN A 38 -15.87 6.13 7.69
N ASN A 39 -16.46 4.94 7.59
CA ASN A 39 -17.44 4.59 6.56
C ASN A 39 -18.74 4.20 7.29
N PRO A 40 -19.92 4.70 6.89
CA PRO A 40 -21.20 4.26 7.45
C PRO A 40 -21.42 2.74 7.47
N ALA A 41 -20.82 2.01 6.52
CA ALA A 41 -20.90 0.55 6.48
C ALA A 41 -19.98 -0.17 7.50
N GLY A 42 -19.12 0.56 8.21
CA GLY A 42 -18.18 -0.01 9.20
C GLY A 42 -17.04 -0.84 8.62
N VAL A 43 -16.85 -0.83 7.29
CA VAL A 43 -15.82 -1.60 6.57
C VAL A 43 -15.06 -0.70 5.59
N PRO A 44 -13.81 -1.03 5.19
CA PRO A 44 -13.07 -0.24 4.21
C PRO A 44 -13.86 -0.04 2.91
N LEU A 45 -13.88 1.19 2.38
CA LEU A 45 -14.54 1.48 1.12
C LEU A 45 -13.79 0.80 -0.03
N ARG A 46 -14.54 0.13 -0.90
CA ARG A 46 -14.09 -0.43 -2.17
C ARG A 46 -15.07 -0.05 -3.26
N ILE A 47 -14.58 0.58 -4.33
CA ILE A 47 -15.38 0.89 -5.53
C ILE A 47 -14.84 0.04 -6.68
N GLU A 48 -15.68 -0.84 -7.20
CA GLU A 48 -15.36 -1.77 -8.29
C GLU A 48 -16.60 -2.05 -9.16
N GLY A 49 -16.42 -2.79 -10.26
CA GLY A 49 -17.52 -3.21 -11.14
C GLY A 49 -18.38 -2.05 -11.62
N GLU A 50 -19.69 -2.17 -11.44
CA GLU A 50 -20.66 -1.13 -11.83
C GLU A 50 -20.39 0.22 -11.15
N GLY A 51 -19.98 0.21 -9.87
CA GLY A 51 -19.68 1.45 -9.15
C GLY A 51 -18.52 2.23 -9.78
N LEU A 52 -17.52 1.52 -10.32
CA LEU A 52 -16.42 2.14 -11.04
C LEU A 52 -16.86 2.72 -12.40
N GLN A 53 -17.78 2.04 -13.10
CA GLN A 53 -18.37 2.55 -14.35
C GLN A 53 -19.20 3.81 -14.10
N GLN A 54 -20.02 3.81 -13.04
CA GLN A 54 -20.79 4.98 -12.62
C GLN A 54 -19.86 6.15 -12.26
N LEU A 55 -18.76 5.89 -11.55
CA LEU A 55 -17.75 6.90 -11.22
C LEU A 55 -17.12 7.51 -12.47
N ALA A 56 -16.77 6.68 -13.47
CA ALA A 56 -16.20 7.12 -14.73
C ALA A 56 -17.15 8.04 -15.54
N GLN A 57 -18.45 7.91 -15.32
CA GLN A 57 -19.49 8.67 -16.02
C GLN A 57 -20.09 9.81 -15.20
N ASN A 58 -19.75 9.94 -13.91
CA ASN A 58 -20.39 10.89 -13.00
C ASN A 58 -20.19 12.35 -13.46
N PRO A 59 -21.26 13.06 -13.88
CA PRO A 59 -21.14 14.41 -14.41
C PRO A 59 -20.77 15.48 -13.38
N GLN A 60 -20.81 15.15 -12.08
CA GLN A 60 -20.38 16.05 -11.01
C GLN A 60 -18.86 16.25 -10.96
N PHE A 61 -18.09 15.35 -11.58
CA PHE A 61 -16.64 15.46 -11.66
C PHE A 61 -16.19 15.84 -13.07
N PRO A 62 -15.24 16.79 -13.20
CA PRO A 62 -14.53 17.04 -14.46
C PRO A 62 -13.91 15.75 -15.03
N PRO A 63 -13.75 15.63 -16.37
CA PRO A 63 -13.23 14.42 -17.00
C PRO A 63 -11.89 13.91 -16.42
N ASP A 64 -10.93 14.80 -16.20
CA ASP A 64 -9.63 14.51 -15.61
C ASP A 64 -9.73 13.99 -14.17
N VAL A 65 -10.65 14.55 -13.37
CA VAL A 65 -10.91 14.09 -12.01
C VAL A 65 -11.52 12.68 -12.02
N ARG A 66 -12.38 12.35 -12.99
CA ARG A 66 -12.93 10.99 -13.15
C ARG A 66 -11.83 9.99 -13.49
N GLU A 67 -10.97 10.33 -14.44
CA GLU A 67 -9.82 9.48 -14.82
C GLU A 67 -8.90 9.22 -13.63
N GLN A 68 -8.54 10.26 -12.87
CA GLN A 68 -7.71 10.11 -11.67
C GLN A 68 -8.37 9.23 -10.60
N LYS A 69 -9.67 9.42 -10.33
CA LYS A 69 -10.39 8.61 -9.34
C LYS A 69 -10.53 7.15 -9.78
N VAL A 70 -10.77 6.90 -11.07
CA VAL A 70 -10.82 5.55 -11.62
C VAL A 70 -9.44 4.87 -11.54
N ALA A 71 -8.38 5.59 -11.89
CA ALA A 71 -7.01 5.09 -11.77
C ALA A 71 -6.65 4.76 -10.31
N TYR A 72 -7.04 5.61 -9.36
CA TYR A 72 -6.89 5.35 -7.94
C TYR A 72 -7.59 4.06 -7.51
N TRP A 73 -8.88 3.90 -7.82
CA TRP A 73 -9.62 2.70 -7.42
C TRP A 73 -9.12 1.43 -8.09
N ASN A 74 -8.70 1.51 -9.36
CA ASN A 74 -8.03 0.39 -10.02
C ASN A 74 -6.75 -0.02 -9.28
N LYS A 75 -5.97 0.94 -8.82
CA LYS A 75 -4.75 0.67 -8.03
C LYS A 75 -5.08 0.12 -6.64
N VAL A 76 -6.11 0.64 -5.98
CA VAL A 76 -6.61 0.08 -4.70
C VAL A 76 -7.04 -1.38 -4.90
N ASN A 77 -7.72 -1.69 -5.99
CA ASN A 77 -8.26 -3.03 -6.28
C ASN A 77 -7.22 -4.01 -6.87
N SER A 78 -6.03 -3.57 -7.29
CA SER A 78 -4.97 -4.48 -7.75
C SER A 78 -4.40 -5.34 -6.62
N GLY A 79 -4.60 -4.92 -5.37
CA GLY A 79 -3.99 -5.54 -4.19
C GLY A 79 -2.60 -5.00 -3.86
N ASP A 80 -2.10 -4.06 -4.65
CA ASP A 80 -0.81 -3.41 -4.38
C ASP A 80 -0.88 -2.53 -3.13
N VAL A 81 0.21 -2.51 -2.37
CA VAL A 81 0.43 -1.54 -1.31
C VAL A 81 1.19 -0.35 -1.88
N PHE A 82 0.64 0.85 -1.74
CA PHE A 82 1.25 2.07 -2.28
C PHE A 82 1.08 3.26 -1.33
N LEU A 83 1.98 4.23 -1.45
CA LEU A 83 1.84 5.52 -0.78
C LEU A 83 0.90 6.40 -1.59
N ASP A 84 -0.06 7.02 -0.91
CA ASP A 84 -0.89 8.06 -1.47
C ASP A 84 -1.01 9.22 -0.49
N ARG A 85 -1.29 10.42 -1.01
CA ARG A 85 -1.33 11.67 -0.24
C ARG A 85 -2.71 12.29 -0.34
N TRP A 86 -3.64 11.76 0.45
CA TRP A 86 -5.00 12.30 0.51
C TRP A 86 -5.15 13.35 1.62
N ALA A 87 -4.65 13.04 2.82
CA ALA A 87 -4.74 13.92 3.97
C ALA A 87 -3.67 13.56 5.02
N PRO A 88 -3.26 14.52 5.88
CA PRO A 88 -2.52 14.18 7.07
C PRO A 88 -3.38 13.32 7.99
N VAL A 89 -2.80 12.25 8.54
CA VAL A 89 -3.43 11.41 9.57
C VAL A 89 -2.85 11.82 10.92
N GLN A 90 -3.72 12.15 11.86
CA GLN A 90 -3.35 12.39 13.25
C GLN A 90 -3.98 11.31 14.11
N THR A 91 -3.16 10.46 14.72
CA THR A 91 -3.60 9.33 15.54
C THR A 91 -2.55 9.00 16.59
N ASP A 92 -3.01 8.55 17.76
CA ASP A 92 -2.15 8.02 18.82
C ASP A 92 -1.91 6.50 18.66
N LEU A 93 -2.55 5.88 17.65
CA LEU A 93 -2.43 4.45 17.38
C LEU A 93 -1.36 4.20 16.31
N PHE A 94 -0.31 3.49 16.72
CA PHE A 94 0.67 2.91 15.80
C PHE A 94 0.40 1.42 15.65
N VAL A 95 0.69 0.87 14.47
CA VAL A 95 0.57 -0.58 14.21
C VAL A 95 1.88 -1.25 14.60
N ALA A 96 1.88 -1.96 15.73
CA ALA A 96 3.05 -2.74 16.17
C ALA A 96 3.17 -4.05 15.39
N GLY A 97 4.39 -4.44 15.00
CA GLY A 97 4.68 -5.69 14.31
C GLY A 97 4.31 -5.73 12.83
N MET A 98 3.92 -4.58 12.27
CA MET A 98 3.84 -4.34 10.83
C MET A 98 4.71 -3.14 10.50
N GLU A 99 5.66 -3.34 9.60
CA GLU A 99 6.55 -2.29 9.13
C GLU A 99 6.44 -2.14 7.62
N LEU A 100 6.63 -0.92 7.12
CA LEU A 100 6.75 -0.65 5.70
C LEU A 100 8.17 -0.17 5.40
N SER A 101 8.69 -0.57 4.25
CA SER A 101 9.92 0.02 3.72
C SER A 101 9.75 0.39 2.25
N VAL A 102 10.41 1.47 1.82
CA VAL A 102 10.40 1.95 0.43
C VAL A 102 11.74 1.64 -0.22
N CYS A 103 11.71 0.95 -1.35
CA CYS A 103 12.90 0.75 -2.19
C CYS A 103 13.36 2.08 -2.81
N ARG A 104 14.63 2.45 -2.62
CA ARG A 104 15.16 3.69 -3.23
C ARG A 104 15.29 3.61 -4.75
N SER A 105 15.42 2.42 -5.33
CA SER A 105 15.58 2.26 -6.79
C SER A 105 14.26 2.40 -7.56
N CYS A 106 13.17 1.79 -7.07
CA CYS A 106 11.89 1.75 -7.81
C CYS A 106 10.72 2.40 -7.06
N THR A 107 10.92 2.88 -5.84
CA THR A 107 9.89 3.46 -4.96
C THR A 107 8.76 2.50 -4.55
N GLY A 108 8.87 1.21 -4.87
CA GLY A 108 7.94 0.17 -4.43
C GLY A 108 7.97 -0.02 -2.91
N LEU A 109 6.80 -0.30 -2.34
CA LEU A 109 6.63 -0.58 -0.91
C LEU A 109 6.78 -2.06 -0.61
N ALA A 110 7.66 -2.37 0.33
CA ALA A 110 7.74 -3.68 0.94
C ALA A 110 6.96 -3.70 2.26
N VAL A 111 6.26 -4.81 2.51
CA VAL A 111 5.49 -5.04 3.74
C VAL A 111 6.19 -6.09 4.59
N TRP A 112 6.35 -5.78 5.86
CA TRP A 112 7.00 -6.64 6.85
C TRP A 112 6.03 -6.96 7.96
N LEU A 113 5.93 -8.24 8.33
CA LEU A 113 5.12 -8.71 9.46
C LEU A 113 6.00 -9.49 10.43
N GLY A 114 6.08 -9.03 11.68
CA GLY A 114 6.94 -9.63 12.69
C GLY A 114 8.41 -9.73 12.25
N GLY A 115 8.87 -8.74 11.48
CA GLY A 115 10.22 -8.70 10.91
C GLY A 115 10.48 -9.58 9.69
N LYS A 116 9.44 -10.18 9.10
CA LYS A 116 9.56 -10.96 7.86
C LYS A 116 8.95 -10.22 6.69
N LEU A 117 9.66 -10.17 5.57
CA LEU A 117 9.15 -9.64 4.30
C LEU A 117 7.99 -10.53 3.80
N VAL A 118 6.88 -9.90 3.45
CA VAL A 118 5.66 -10.57 2.93
C VAL A 118 5.41 -10.23 1.47
N THR A 119 5.63 -8.97 1.08
CA THR A 119 5.50 -8.49 -0.30
C THR A 119 6.32 -7.23 -0.53
#